data_AF-L9WBT1-F1
#
_entry.id   AF-L9WBT1-F1
#
_cell.length_a   1.000
_cell.length_b   1.000
_cell.length_c   1.000
_cell.angle_alpha   90.00
_cell.angle_beta   90.00
_cell.angle_gamma   90.00
#
_symmetry.space_group_name_H-M   'P 1'
#
loop_
_entity.id
_entity.type
_entity.pdbx_description
1 polymer ?
#
loop_
_entity_poly.entity_id
_entity_poly.type
_entity_poly.pdbx_seq_one_letter_code
_entity_poly.pdbx_strand_id
1 'polypeptide(L)' 'MSNTPEHSHDSSDLSPAQRLEPPNPRLVDASIETIYDMDTLRACVAYENQHQQRVPILRQLEERAIELRAQDDD' A
#
# COMPACT_ATOMS: atom_id res chain seq x y z
N MET A 1 -15.87 -20.50 -22.56
CA MET A 1 -15.94 -19.04 -22.35
C MET A 1 -15.19 -18.74 -21.07
N SER A 2 -14.47 -17.61 -21.06
CA SER A 2 -13.32 -17.29 -20.21
C SER A 2 -13.54 -17.47 -18.71
N ASN A 3 -12.75 -18.35 -18.09
CA ASN A 3 -12.43 -18.24 -16.66
C ASN A 3 -11.35 -17.16 -16.56
N THR A 4 -11.76 -15.90 -16.47
CA THR A 4 -10.89 -14.86 -15.95
C THR A 4 -10.70 -15.19 -14.48
N PRO A 5 -9.47 -15.42 -13.97
CA PRO A 5 -9.30 -15.44 -12.54
C PRO A 5 -9.69 -14.05 -12.07
N GLU A 6 -10.78 -13.97 -11.31
CA GLU A 6 -11.09 -12.83 -10.45
C GLU A 6 -9.76 -12.51 -9.75
N HIS A 7 -9.14 -11.39 -10.12
CA HIS A 7 -7.95 -10.91 -9.44
C HIS A 7 -8.43 -10.51 -8.05
N SER A 8 -8.46 -11.49 -7.15
CA SER A 8 -8.74 -11.29 -5.75
C SER A 8 -7.87 -10.13 -5.29
N HIS A 9 -8.56 -9.18 -4.69
CA HIS A 9 -8.04 -8.00 -4.04
C HIS A 9 -7.21 -8.41 -2.80
N ASP A 10 -6.22 -9.29 -2.99
CA ASP A 10 -5.32 -9.87 -1.98
C ASP A 10 -4.39 -8.82 -1.38
N SER A 11 -4.42 -7.60 -1.93
CA SER A 11 -3.70 -6.46 -1.39
C SER A 11 -4.18 -6.09 0.01
N SER A 12 -5.37 -6.50 0.47
CA SER A 12 -5.79 -6.32 1.87
C SER A 12 -5.20 -7.40 2.81
N ASP A 13 -4.76 -8.55 2.28
CA ASP A 13 -4.25 -9.68 3.08
C ASP A 13 -2.76 -9.54 3.45
N LEU A 14 -2.03 -8.66 2.77
CA LEU A 14 -0.63 -8.40 3.12
C LEU A 14 -0.53 -7.66 4.46
N SER A 15 0.48 -8.01 5.27
CA SER A 15 0.86 -7.21 6.44
C SER A 15 1.68 -5.98 6.05
N PRO A 16 1.79 -4.94 6.91
CA PRO A 16 2.67 -3.81 6.68
C PRO A 16 4.12 -4.21 6.39
N ALA A 17 4.62 -5.23 7.11
CA ALA A 17 5.95 -5.80 6.87
C ALA A 17 6.08 -6.38 5.46
N GLN A 18 5.12 -7.20 5.01
CA GLN A 18 5.16 -7.79 3.67
C GLN A 18 5.11 -6.76 2.55
N ARG A 19 4.48 -5.60 2.77
CA ARG A 19 4.46 -4.51 1.78
C ARG A 19 5.74 -3.68 1.76
N LEU A 20 6.37 -3.47 2.92
CA LEU A 20 7.42 -2.47 3.07
C LEU A 20 8.84 -3.04 3.27
N GLU A 21 9.00 -4.29 3.70
CA GLU A 21 10.29 -4.96 3.87
C GLU A 21 10.93 -5.53 2.58
N PRO A 22 10.21 -5.81 1.47
CA PRO A 22 10.87 -6.35 0.27
C PRO A 22 12.07 -5.49 -0.16
N PRO A 23 13.23 -6.11 -0.45
CA PRO A 23 14.44 -5.37 -0.82
C PRO A 23 14.35 -4.73 -2.20
N ASN A 24 13.37 -5.15 -3.01
CA ASN A 24 13.13 -4.60 -4.32
C ASN A 24 12.19 -3.39 -4.22
N PRO A 25 12.66 -2.17 -4.49
CA PRO A 25 11.83 -0.97 -4.38
C PRO A 25 10.59 -1.02 -5.28
N ARG A 26 10.68 -1.65 -6.46
CA ARG A 26 9.51 -1.79 -7.36
C ARG A 26 8.39 -2.65 -6.78
N LEU A 27 8.73 -3.61 -5.93
CA LEU A 27 7.71 -4.41 -5.23
C LEU A 27 7.06 -3.60 -4.12
N VAL A 28 7.82 -2.75 -3.43
CA VAL A 28 7.27 -1.82 -2.43
C VAL A 28 6.33 -0.83 -3.11
N ASP A 29 6.75 -0.22 -4.22
CA ASP A 29 5.93 0.71 -5.01
C ASP A 29 4.60 0.06 -5.40
N ALA A 30 4.64 -1.10 -6.05
CA ALA A 30 3.43 -1.84 -6.45
C ALA A 30 2.57 -2.26 -5.23
N SER A 31 3.20 -2.56 -4.09
CA SER A 31 2.48 -2.90 -2.86
C SER A 31 1.77 -1.69 -2.26
N ILE A 32 2.30 -0.48 -2.43
CA ILE A 32 1.67 0.77 -1.97
C ILE A 32 0.55 1.19 -2.92
N GLU A 33 0.77 1.12 -4.24
CA GLU A 33 -0.24 1.46 -5.26
C GLU A 33 -1.51 0.62 -5.14
N THR A 34 -1.37 -0.61 -4.68
CA THR A 34 -2.49 -1.53 -4.48
C THR A 34 -3.12 -1.44 -3.08
N ILE A 35 -2.79 -0.41 -2.28
CA ILE A 35 -3.53 -0.11 -1.05
C ILE A 35 -4.79 0.65 -1.43
N TYR A 36 -5.96 0.11 -1.10
CA TYR A 36 -7.26 0.70 -1.45
C TYR A 36 -8.04 1.24 -0.25
N ASP A 37 -7.54 1.03 0.96
CA ASP A 37 -8.20 1.44 2.19
C ASP A 37 -7.28 2.24 3.12
N MET A 38 -7.87 3.21 3.81
CA MET A 38 -7.14 4.12 4.69
C MET A 38 -6.58 3.44 5.94
N ASP A 39 -7.16 2.32 6.39
CA ASP A 39 -6.71 1.61 7.59
C ASP A 39 -5.42 0.84 7.33
N THR A 40 -5.32 0.13 6.22
CA THR A 40 -4.09 -0.50 5.71
C THR A 40 -3.01 0.54 5.49
N LEU A 41 -3.34 1.69 4.89
CA LEU A 41 -2.37 2.77 4.67
C LEU A 41 -1.80 3.29 6.00
N ARG A 42 -2.66 3.53 6.99
CA ARG A 42 -2.23 3.93 8.34
C ARG A 42 -1.36 2.87 9.00
N ALA A 43 -1.67 1.59 8.84
CA ALA A 43 -0.87 0.50 9.38
C ALA A 43 0.54 0.49 8.75
N CYS A 44 0.64 0.71 7.44
CA CYS A 44 1.92 0.87 6.73
C CYS A 44 2.72 2.08 7.23
N VAL A 45 2.07 3.23 7.43
CA VAL A 45 2.72 4.43 8.00
C VAL A 45 3.22 4.18 9.43
N ALA A 46 2.39 3.57 10.29
CA ALA A 46 2.76 3.27 11.66
C ALA A 46 3.93 2.26 11.73
N TYR A 47 3.92 1.26 10.85
CA TYR A 47 5.00 0.29 10.74
C TYR A 47 6.31 0.99 10.30
N GLU A 48 6.27 1.78 9.22
CA GLU A 48 7.46 2.49 8.72
C GLU A 48 8.06 3.43 9.78
N ASN A 49 7.20 4.14 10.51
CA ASN A 49 7.62 5.05 11.58
C ASN A 49 8.30 4.34 12.76
N GLN A 50 7.98 3.07 13.01
CA GLN A 50 8.57 2.29 14.12
C GLN A 50 9.85 1.54 13.74
N HIS A 51 10.10 1.32 12.44
CA HIS A 51 11.18 0.44 12.00
C HIS A 51 12.35 1.20 11.37
N GLN A 52 12.14 1.81 10.20
CA GLN A 52 13.24 2.36 9.39
C GLN A 52 13.08 3.85 9.06
N GLN A 53 11.87 4.40 9.19
CA GLN A 53 11.55 5.81 8.92
C GLN A 53 12.06 6.28 7.55
N ARG A 54 11.92 5.43 6.52
CA ARG A 54 12.36 5.73 5.16
C ARG A 54 11.48 6.82 4.57
N VAL A 55 12.02 8.03 4.51
CA VAL A 55 11.34 9.21 3.95
C VAL A 55 10.74 8.97 2.55
N PRO A 56 11.41 8.27 1.60
CA PRO A 56 10.82 8.01 0.29
C PRO A 56 9.52 7.21 0.35
N ILE A 57 9.44 6.22 1.24
CA ILE A 57 8.27 5.35 1.42
C ILE A 57 7.15 6.13 2.11
N LEU A 58 7.48 6.92 3.15
CA LEU A 58 6.50 7.76 3.83
C LEU A 58 5.84 8.76 2.88
N ARG A 59 6.61 9.34 1.95
CA ARG A 59 6.08 10.23 0.91
C ARG A 59 5.14 9.51 -0.06
N GLN A 60 5.48 8.29 -0.49
CA GLN A 60 4.58 7.51 -1.35
C GLN A 60 3.29 7.12 -0.63
N LEU A 61 3.37 6.77 0.66
CA LEU A 61 2.19 6.51 1.48
C LEU A 61 1.33 7.78 1.64
N GLU A 62 1.95 8.96 1.75
CA GLU A 62 1.23 10.24 1.77
C GLU A 62 0.52 10.52 0.45
N GLU A 63 1.22 10.37 -0.70
CA GLU A 63 0.65 10.53 -2.04
C GLU A 63 -0.55 9.60 -2.22
N ARG A 64 -0.42 8.33 -1.85
CA ARG A 64 -1.52 7.36 -1.91
C ARG A 64 -2.69 7.75 -1.01
N ALA A 65 -2.43 8.31 0.17
CA ALA A 65 -3.50 8.76 1.07
C ALA A 65 -4.30 9.93 0.49
N ILE A 66 -3.63 10.83 -0.25
CA ILE A 66 -4.28 11.94 -0.95
C ILE A 66 -5.17 11.40 -2.06
N GLU A 67 -4.67 10.43 -2.85
CA GLU A 67 -5.44 9.80 -3.92
C GLU A 67 -6.69 9.08 -3.41
N LEU A 68 -6.60 8.34 -2.30
CA LEU A 68 -7.75 7.65 -1.71
C LEU A 68 -8.82 8.64 -1.23
N ARG A 69 -8.42 9.73 -0.59
CA ARG A 69 -9.36 10.78 -0.17
C ARG A 69 -10.04 11.45 -1.36
N ALA A 70 -9.29 11.71 -2.43
CA ALA A 70 -9.85 12.31 -3.64
C ALA A 70 -10.84 11.37 -4.34
N GLN A 71 -10.64 10.05 -4.26
CA GLN A 71 -11.57 9.04 -4.80
C GLN A 71 -12.84 8.89 -3.97
N ASP A 72 -12.77 9.09 -2.65
CA ASP A 72 -13.94 9.03 -1.76
C ASP A 72 -14.88 10.25 -1.91
N ASP A 73 -14.38 11.37 -2.46
CA ASP A 73 -15.12 12.63 -2.66
C ASP A 73 -15.86 12.72 -4.02
N ASP A 74 -15.70 11.74 -4.93
CA ASP A 74 -16.32 11.65 -6.28
C ASP A 74 -17.58 10.75 -6.30
#